data_AF-A0A418UR16-F1
#
_entry.id   AF-A0A418UR16-F1
#
_cell.length_a   1.000
_cell.length_b   1.000
_cell.length_c   1.000
_cell.angle_alpha   90.00
_cell.angle_beta   90.00
_cell.angle_gamma   90.00
#
_symmetry.space_group_name_H-M   'P 1'
#
loop_
_entity.id
_entity.type
_entity.pdbx_description
1 polymer ?
#
loop_
_entity_poly.entity_id
_entity_poly.type
_entity_poly.pdbx_seq_one_letter_code
_entity_poly.pdbx_strand_id
1 'polypeptide(L)'
;MPSTALLDMDQGALERVGASMQADIDAGRHYDGAVLYVRGSDQHDHLTPAGLTASPQALAAVGGASTGLLYDPDRDLTVIILTAGFIEGLDHMRRLQQLNDLALAAVNG
;
A
#
# COMPACT_ATOMS: atom_id res chain seq x y z
N MET A 1 18.05 -4.99 -31.25
CA MET A 1 16.74 -4.98 -30.59
C MET A 1 16.76 -6.11 -29.56
N PRO A 2 16.96 -5.87 -28.25
CA PRO A 2 16.83 -6.94 -27.28
C PRO A 2 15.34 -7.25 -27.06
N SER A 3 15.01 -8.54 -27.16
CA SER A 3 13.68 -9.09 -26.90
C SER A 3 13.29 -8.88 -25.45
N THR A 4 12.12 -8.28 -25.22
CA THR A 4 11.42 -8.29 -23.94
C THR A 4 11.00 -9.73 -23.66
N ALA A 5 11.88 -10.51 -23.04
CA ALA A 5 11.47 -11.72 -22.36
C ALA A 5 10.61 -11.28 -21.18
N LEU A 6 9.29 -11.17 -21.41
CA LEU A 6 8.30 -11.24 -20.35
C LEU A 6 8.63 -12.50 -19.56
N LEU A 7 8.97 -12.31 -18.28
CA LEU A 7 9.21 -13.39 -17.33
C LEU A 7 8.07 -14.41 -17.47
N ASP A 8 8.39 -15.60 -17.97
CA ASP A 8 7.44 -16.71 -18.07
C ASP A 8 7.15 -17.15 -16.63
N MET A 9 6.10 -16.57 -16.03
CA MET A 9 5.67 -16.89 -14.68
C MET A 9 5.17 -18.33 -14.64
N ASP A 10 5.70 -19.13 -13.71
CA ASP A 10 5.19 -20.48 -13.45
C ASP A 10 3.75 -20.36 -12.91
N GLN A 11 2.79 -20.63 -13.80
CA GLN A 11 1.36 -20.59 -13.51
C GLN A 11 0.97 -21.55 -12.38
N GLY A 12 1.59 -22.73 -12.32
CA GLY A 12 1.32 -23.71 -11.27
C GLY A 12 1.85 -23.24 -9.91
N ALA A 13 2.97 -22.51 -9.87
CA ALA A 13 3.45 -21.86 -8.66
C ALA A 13 2.50 -20.75 -8.21
N LEU A 14 2.00 -19.93 -9.14
CA LEU A 14 1.04 -18.86 -8.85
C LEU A 14 -0.27 -19.42 -8.27
N GLU A 15 -0.79 -20.50 -8.85
CA GLU A 15 -1.99 -21.19 -8.37
C GLU A 15 -1.81 -21.74 -6.95
N ARG A 16 -0.64 -22.31 -6.62
CA ARG A 16 -0.34 -22.77 -5.26
C ARG A 16 -0.29 -21.63 -4.26
N VAL A 17 0.29 -20.49 -4.63
CA VAL A 17 0.30 -19.29 -3.80
C VAL A 17 -1.13 -18.79 -3.54
N GLY A 18 -1.96 -18.70 -4.58
CA GLY A 18 -3.36 -18.29 -4.44
C GLY A 18 -4.18 -19.23 -3.56
N ALA A 19 -4.02 -20.55 -3.73
CA ALA A 19 -4.69 -21.54 -2.90
C ALA A 19 -4.27 -21.45 -1.42
N SER A 20 -2.99 -21.18 -1.14
CA SER A 20 -2.49 -20.95 0.21
C SER A 20 -3.11 -19.70 0.85
N MET A 21 -3.15 -18.58 0.11
CA MET A 21 -3.77 -17.34 0.59
C MET A 21 -5.26 -17.53 0.90
N GLN A 22 -6.00 -18.22 0.03
CA GLN A 22 -7.42 -18.50 0.26
C GLN A 22 -7.63 -19.39 1.49
N ALA A 23 -6.79 -20.40 1.70
CA ALA A 23 -6.86 -21.24 2.89
C ALA A 23 -6.63 -20.44 4.18
N ASP A 24 -5.73 -19.45 4.17
CA ASP A 24 -5.49 -18.57 5.32
C ASP A 24 -6.70 -17.64 5.59
N ILE A 25 -7.33 -17.11 4.52
CA ILE A 25 -8.57 -16.32 4.61
C ILE A 25 -9.69 -17.17 5.23
N ASP A 26 -9.94 -18.36 4.68
CA ASP A 26 -10.99 -19.27 5.14
C ASP A 26 -10.76 -19.74 6.58
N ALA A 27 -9.50 -19.92 6.96
CA ALA A 27 -9.12 -20.28 8.32
C ALA A 27 -9.43 -19.18 9.34
N GLY A 28 -9.55 -17.91 8.90
CA GLY A 28 -9.80 -16.77 9.79
C GLY A 28 -8.71 -16.62 10.86
N ARG A 29 -7.48 -17.04 10.55
CA ARG A 29 -6.32 -16.94 11.45
C ARG A 29 -5.24 -16.17 10.70
N HIS A 30 -4.57 -15.23 11.37
CA HIS A 30 -3.47 -14.43 10.81
C HIS A 30 -3.85 -13.34 9.79
N TYR A 31 -5.12 -12.93 9.70
CA TYR A 31 -5.44 -11.68 9.01
C TYR A 31 -5.02 -10.50 9.89
N ASP A 32 -4.24 -9.59 9.32
CA ASP A 32 -4.07 -8.28 9.92
C ASP A 32 -5.16 -7.34 9.40
N GLY A 33 -5.76 -6.55 10.29
CA GLY A 33 -6.81 -5.62 9.92
C GLY A 33 -6.21 -4.41 9.21
N ALA A 34 -6.67 -4.13 7.99
CA ALA A 34 -6.36 -2.87 7.34
C ALA A 34 -7.30 -1.77 7.82
N VAL A 35 -6.76 -0.67 8.34
CA VAL A 35 -7.53 0.54 8.61
C VAL A 35 -7.44 1.44 7.39
N LEU A 36 -8.60 1.80 6.81
CA LEU A 36 -8.69 2.70 5.67
C LEU A 36 -8.93 4.14 6.13
N TYR A 37 -8.25 5.06 5.46
CA TYR A 37 -8.29 6.50 5.67
C TYR A 37 -8.66 7.17 4.36
N VAL A 38 -9.54 8.17 4.43
CA VAL A 38 -9.71 9.16 3.37
C VAL A 38 -8.83 10.35 3.71
N ARG A 39 -8.01 10.85 2.77
CA ARG A 39 -7.10 11.98 3.02
C ARG A 39 -7.85 13.24 3.49
N GLY A 40 -9.00 13.52 2.89
CA GLY A 40 -9.82 14.69 3.19
C GLY A 40 -9.22 16.02 2.70
N SER A 41 -10.03 17.07 2.70
CA SER A 41 -9.61 18.42 2.29
C SER A 41 -8.96 19.25 3.40
N ASP A 42 -9.03 18.78 4.64
CA ASP A 42 -8.62 19.55 5.80
C ASP A 42 -7.10 19.53 5.92
N GLN A 43 -6.49 20.72 5.76
CA GLN A 43 -5.03 20.93 5.85
C GLN A 43 -4.44 20.58 7.22
N HIS A 44 -5.28 20.32 8.22
CA HIS A 44 -4.90 19.98 9.59
C HIS A 44 -4.92 18.49 9.90
N ASP A 45 -5.27 17.63 8.94
CA ASP A 45 -5.19 16.19 9.16
C ASP A 45 -3.73 15.73 9.05
N HIS A 46 -3.01 15.89 10.17
CA HIS A 46 -1.59 15.57 10.33
C HIS A 46 -1.37 14.09 10.70
N LEU A 47 -2.43 13.35 11.03
CA LEU A 47 -2.38 11.94 11.43
C LEU A 47 -2.96 11.04 10.33
N THR A 48 -2.53 11.28 9.09
CA THR A 48 -2.90 10.49 7.93
C THR A 48 -1.70 9.68 7.42
N PRO A 49 -1.90 8.41 6.98
CA PRO A 49 -0.85 7.64 6.35
C PRO A 49 -0.66 8.04 4.87
N ALA A 50 -1.60 8.82 4.32
CA ALA A 50 -1.43 9.47 3.03
C ALA A 50 -0.31 10.53 3.10
N GLY A 51 0.26 10.87 1.94
CA GLY A 51 1.21 11.99 1.83
C GLY A 51 0.54 13.33 2.13
N LEU A 52 1.32 14.32 2.58
CA LEU A 52 0.85 15.70 2.76
C LEU A 52 0.39 16.32 1.45
N THR A 53 0.94 15.85 0.32
CA THR A 53 0.62 16.31 -1.02
C THR A 53 -0.44 15.47 -1.74
N ALA A 54 -0.93 14.39 -1.12
CA ALA A 54 -1.96 13.52 -1.68
C ALA A 54 -3.26 14.31 -1.92
N SER A 55 -4.04 13.90 -2.92
CA SER A 55 -5.31 14.56 -3.21
C SER A 55 -6.33 14.32 -2.10
N PRO A 56 -7.31 15.23 -1.92
CA PRO A 56 -8.34 15.09 -0.89
C PRO A 56 -9.13 13.77 -0.98
N GLN A 57 -9.29 13.22 -2.19
CA GLN A 57 -9.99 11.95 -2.43
C GLN A 57 -9.08 10.72 -2.38
N ALA A 58 -7.81 10.89 -2.05
CA ALA A 58 -6.90 9.76 -1.92
C ALA A 58 -7.35 8.84 -0.77
N LEU A 59 -7.27 7.54 -1.02
CA LEU A 59 -7.50 6.49 -0.04
C LEU A 59 -6.15 5.94 0.40
N ALA A 60 -5.93 5.85 1.71
CA ALA A 60 -4.74 5.23 2.25
C ALA A 60 -5.13 4.12 3.22
N ALA A 61 -4.33 3.06 3.28
CA ALA A 61 -4.53 1.99 4.23
C ALA A 61 -3.25 1.68 4.98
N VAL A 62 -3.43 1.25 6.22
CA VAL A 62 -2.37 0.80 7.11
C VAL A 62 -2.68 -0.62 7.46
N GLY A 63 -1.73 -1.51 7.25
CA GLY A 63 -1.85 -2.90 7.63
C GLY A 63 -0.68 -3.36 8.47
N GLY A 64 -0.81 -4.60 8.91
CA GLY A 64 0.10 -5.34 9.75
C GLY A 64 1.46 -5.44 9.15
N ALA A 65 2.39 -5.81 10.01
CA ALA A 65 3.78 -5.92 9.64
C ALA A 65 4.39 -4.65 9.01
N SER A 66 3.85 -3.47 9.35
CA SER A 66 4.24 -2.18 8.74
C SER A 66 3.99 -2.12 7.22
N THR A 67 2.84 -2.62 6.77
CA THR A 67 2.39 -2.51 5.38
C THR A 67 1.54 -1.26 5.15
N GLY A 68 1.44 -0.82 3.89
CA GLY A 68 0.63 0.34 3.54
C GLY A 68 0.17 0.37 2.08
N LEU A 69 -0.91 1.11 1.84
CA LEU A 69 -1.49 1.40 0.53
C LEU A 69 -1.71 2.91 0.41
N LEU A 70 -1.49 3.46 -0.77
CA LEU A 70 -2.09 4.72 -1.22
C LEU A 70 -2.73 4.51 -2.59
N TYR A 71 -3.96 4.98 -2.77
CA TYR A 71 -4.63 5.13 -4.05
C TYR A 71 -5.04 6.59 -4.21
N ASP A 72 -4.47 7.29 -5.19
CA ASP A 72 -4.79 8.67 -5.52
C ASP A 72 -5.32 8.76 -6.95
N PRO A 73 -6.65 8.84 -7.14
CA PRO A 73 -7.26 8.82 -8.47
C PRO A 73 -6.99 10.09 -9.28
N ASP A 74 -6.74 11.24 -8.65
CA ASP A 74 -6.43 12.48 -9.37
C ASP A 74 -5.06 12.42 -10.05
N ARG A 75 -4.17 11.58 -9.51
CA ARG A 75 -2.81 11.40 -10.01
C ARG A 75 -2.62 10.10 -10.76
N ASP A 76 -3.68 9.32 -10.94
CA ASP A 76 -3.61 7.96 -11.52
C ASP A 76 -2.48 7.13 -10.88
N LEU A 77 -2.35 7.23 -9.55
CA LEU A 77 -1.24 6.65 -8.80
C LEU A 77 -1.74 5.65 -7.75
N THR A 78 -1.09 4.49 -7.72
CA THR A 78 -1.21 3.52 -6.63
C THR A 78 0.17 3.18 -6.08
N VAL A 79 0.33 3.27 -4.76
CA VAL A 79 1.54 2.88 -4.04
C VAL A 79 1.20 1.71 -3.12
N ILE A 80 2.01 0.64 -3.20
CA ILE A 80 1.91 -0.52 -2.33
C ILE A 80 3.24 -0.66 -1.59
N ILE A 81 3.19 -0.66 -0.27
CA ILE A 81 4.34 -0.83 0.60
C ILE A 81 4.20 -2.16 1.33
N LEU A 82 5.05 -3.11 0.96
CA LEU A 82 5.15 -4.42 1.62
C LEU A 82 6.44 -4.46 2.41
N THR A 83 6.33 -4.70 3.71
CA THR A 83 7.50 -4.88 4.58
C THR A 83 7.33 -6.13 5.43
N ALA A 84 8.44 -6.63 5.98
CA ALA A 84 8.46 -7.72 6.94
C ALA A 84 8.91 -7.13 8.28
N GLY A 85 7.96 -6.72 9.11
CA GLY A 85 8.22 -6.08 10.40
C GLY A 85 7.06 -6.20 11.37
N PHE A 86 7.03 -5.36 12.41
CA PHE A 86 5.87 -5.15 13.27
C PHE A 86 5.44 -3.68 13.20
N ILE A 87 4.19 -3.37 13.52
CA ILE A 87 3.72 -1.97 13.58
C ILE A 87 4.33 -1.28 14.81
N GLU A 88 5.04 -0.19 14.58
CA GLU A 88 5.74 0.62 15.60
C GLU A 88 4.87 1.79 16.13
N GLY A 89 3.55 1.59 16.23
CA GLY A 89 2.62 2.64 16.62
C GLY A 89 2.59 3.82 15.62
N LEU A 90 2.66 5.05 16.12
CA LEU A 90 2.50 6.26 15.29
C LEU A 90 3.68 6.53 14.34
N ASP A 91 4.87 5.98 14.61
CA ASP A 91 6.03 6.16 13.73
C ASP A 91 5.82 5.49 12.37
N HIS A 92 5.00 4.42 12.33
CA HIS A 92 4.58 3.79 11.08
C HIS A 92 3.77 4.76 10.19
N MET A 93 2.84 5.52 10.78
CA MET A 93 2.02 6.50 10.04
C MET A 93 2.89 7.56 9.39
N ARG A 94 3.87 8.09 10.14
CA ARG A 94 4.80 9.10 9.63
C ARG A 94 5.69 8.55 8.52
N ARG A 95 6.16 7.30 8.66
CA ARG A 95 6.96 6.62 7.63
C ARG A 95 6.16 6.45 6.34
N LEU A 96 4.92 5.97 6.42
CA LEU A 96 4.04 5.83 5.24
C LEU A 96 3.77 7.17 4.58
N GLN A 97 3.48 8.22 5.36
CA GLN A 97 3.28 9.57 4.84
C GLN A 97 4.51 10.07 4.05
N GLN A 98 5.71 9.91 4.61
CA GLN A 98 6.96 10.33 3.94
C GLN A 98 7.22 9.55 2.65
N LEU A 99 7.05 8.22 2.67
CA LEU A 99 7.22 7.39 1.48
C LEU A 99 6.21 7.75 0.39
N ASN A 100 4.97 8.00 0.78
CA ASN A 100 3.91 8.41 -0.12
C ASN A 100 4.18 9.80 -0.73
N ASP A 101 4.67 10.77 0.05
CA ASP A 101 5.06 12.09 -0.49
C ASP A 101 6.22 11.97 -1.50
N LEU A 102 7.19 11.08 -1.28
CA LEU A 102 8.24 10.81 -2.26
C LEU A 102 7.68 10.23 -3.56
N ALA A 103 6.76 9.26 -3.47
CA ALA A 103 6.12 8.66 -4.64
C ALA A 103 5.26 9.67 -5.41
N LEU A 104 4.48 10.49 -4.70
CA LEU A 104 3.68 11.57 -5.28
C LEU A 104 4.56 12.61 -5.97
N ALA A 105 5.69 13.00 -5.36
CA ALA A 105 6.63 13.93 -5.97
C ALA A 105 7.25 13.37 -7.25
N ALA A 106 7.51 12.06 -7.32
CA ALA A 106 8.13 11.42 -8.48
C ALA A 106 7.24 11.41 -9.73
N VAL A 107 5.90 11.46 -9.58
CA VAL A 107 4.97 11.52 -10.72
C VAL A 107 4.56 12.93 -11.11
N ASN A 108 4.91 13.94 -10.30
CA ASN A 108 4.68 15.36 -10.58
C ASN A 108 5.87 16.02 -11.32
N GLY A 109 6.74 15.22 -11.97
CA GLY A 109 7.93 15.66 -12.71
C GLY A 109 7.75 15.71 -14.22
#